data_AF-A0A6P0S128-F1
#
_entry.id   AF-A0A6P0S128-F1
#
_cell.length_a   1.000
_cell.length_b   1.000
_cell.length_c   1.000
_cell.angle_alpha   90.00
_cell.angle_beta   90.00
_cell.angle_gamma   90.00
#
_symmetry.space_group_name_H-M   'P 1'
#
loop_
_entity.id
_entity.type
_entity.pdbx_description
1 polymer ?
#
loop_
_entity_poly.entity_id
_entity_poly.type
_entity_poly.pdbx_seq_one_letter_code
_entity_poly.pdbx_strand_id
1 'polypeptide(L)'
;NNLLVVEIPGATTNYQATNPELHKSNVAVASPVLQPVTVTLPMPRLIKQSYLEVQELATGQVVTAIEILSPVNKRVGEERAMYLKKRQRILGSLTNLVEIDLLRGWHPMPTLKNDLQTDYRILVSREACRPQAALYGFSLTEPIPTFSMPLRSEDIEPVLDLQTLLNKIYDQGGYDYVIDYSREPVPPLSKEDATWVNDLLQNPGMW
;
A
#
# COMPACT_ATOMS: atom_id res chain seq x y z
N ASN A 1 16.41 44.92 0.91
CA ASN A 1 16.38 44.37 -0.47
C ASN A 1 16.07 42.89 -0.43
N ASN A 2 14.81 42.50 -0.61
CA ASN A 2 14.48 41.09 -0.89
C ASN A 2 13.99 41.01 -2.34
N LEU A 3 14.77 40.32 -3.17
CA LEU A 3 14.34 39.94 -4.52
C LEU A 3 13.21 38.91 -4.40
N LEU A 4 12.06 39.23 -4.99
CA LEU A 4 11.06 38.24 -5.37
C LEU A 4 11.43 37.73 -6.76
N VAL A 5 11.86 36.48 -6.85
CA VAL A 5 12.05 35.80 -8.13
C VAL A 5 10.72 35.13 -8.48
N VAL A 6 10.10 35.59 -9.55
CA VAL A 6 8.90 34.99 -10.13
C VAL A 6 9.30 34.40 -11.46
N GLU A 7 9.44 33.08 -11.53
CA GLU A 7 9.63 32.36 -12.79
C GLU A 7 8.27 32.02 -13.38
N ILE A 8 8.01 32.52 -14.59
CA ILE A 8 6.84 32.17 -15.40
C ILE A 8 7.34 31.22 -16.49
N PRO A 9 6.94 29.94 -16.50
CA PRO A 9 7.37 29.02 -17.56
C PRO A 9 6.67 29.38 -18.88
N GLY A 10 7.46 29.69 -19.92
CA GLY A 10 7.01 29.61 -21.31
C GLY A 10 6.78 30.91 -22.11
N ALA A 11 7.35 32.07 -21.74
CA ALA A 11 7.29 33.24 -22.62
C ALA A 11 8.61 34.04 -22.64
N THR A 12 9.34 33.94 -23.74
CA THR A 12 10.36 34.94 -24.12
C THR A 12 9.64 36.11 -24.77
N THR A 13 9.80 37.32 -24.24
CA THR A 13 9.42 38.52 -24.97
C THR A 13 10.46 39.61 -24.73
N ASN A 14 11.19 39.97 -25.78
CA ASN A 14 12.06 41.13 -25.82
C ASN A 14 11.20 42.38 -25.98
N TYR A 15 11.19 43.25 -24.98
CA TYR A 15 10.61 44.59 -25.13
C TYR A 15 11.70 45.56 -25.59
N GLN A 16 11.70 45.90 -26.88
CA GLN A 16 12.33 47.14 -27.35
C GLN A 16 11.36 48.28 -27.13
N ALA A 17 11.78 49.29 -26.37
CA ALA A 17 11.01 50.52 -26.18
C ALA A 17 11.11 51.38 -27.45
N THR A 18 10.06 51.37 -28.27
CA THR A 18 9.82 52.43 -29.26
C THR A 18 8.73 53.35 -28.73
N ASN A 19 9.08 54.64 -28.65
CA ASN A 19 8.20 55.72 -28.22
C ASN A 19 7.54 56.34 -29.46
N PRO A 20 6.21 56.46 -29.51
CA PRO A 20 5.58 57.49 -30.31
C PRO A 20 4.74 58.45 -29.45
N GLU A 21 4.88 59.72 -29.77
CA GLU A 21 4.26 60.86 -29.11
C GLU A 21 2.72 60.88 -29.19
N LEU A 22 2.14 61.28 -28.06
CA LEU A 22 0.90 62.03 -27.80
C LEU A 22 -0.16 62.18 -28.90
N HIS A 23 -1.30 61.52 -28.67
CA HIS A 23 -2.61 62.17 -28.60
C HIS A 23 -3.46 61.43 -27.55
N LYS A 24 -3.81 62.08 -26.43
CA LYS A 24 -4.62 61.49 -25.35
C LYS A 24 -6.01 62.13 -25.28
N SER A 25 -6.98 61.42 -25.79
CA SER A 25 -8.33 61.37 -25.22
C SER A 25 -8.66 59.90 -24.99
N ASN A 26 -8.07 59.33 -23.93
CA ASN A 26 -8.38 57.96 -23.52
C ASN A 26 -9.15 58.03 -22.20
N VAL A 27 -10.46 57.77 -22.28
CA VAL A 27 -11.25 57.39 -21.11
C VAL A 27 -10.63 56.09 -20.58
N ALA A 28 -9.99 56.16 -19.42
CA ALA A 28 -9.49 54.97 -18.75
C ALA A 28 -10.69 54.18 -18.20
N VAL A 29 -11.09 53.11 -18.90
CA VAL A 29 -11.99 52.11 -18.33
C VAL A 29 -11.17 51.33 -17.31
N ALA A 30 -11.43 51.53 -16.02
CA ALA A 30 -10.81 50.73 -14.97
C ALA A 30 -11.18 49.26 -15.19
N SER A 31 -10.18 48.41 -15.44
CA SER A 31 -10.40 46.96 -15.50
C SER A 31 -10.99 46.50 -14.16
N PRO A 32 -12.01 45.62 -14.16
CA PRO A 32 -12.60 45.15 -12.91
C PRO A 32 -11.51 44.48 -12.07
N VAL A 33 -11.39 44.90 -10.82
CA VAL A 33 -10.47 44.29 -9.85
C VAL A 33 -10.99 42.89 -9.57
N LEU A 34 -10.33 41.87 -10.13
CA LEU A 34 -10.65 40.47 -9.87
C LEU A 34 -10.41 40.20 -8.38
N GLN A 35 -11.47 39.96 -7.63
CA GLN A 35 -11.37 39.61 -6.22
C GLN A 35 -11.11 38.09 -6.09
N PRO A 36 -10.16 37.66 -5.24
CA PRO A 36 -9.88 36.25 -5.04
C PRO A 36 -11.09 35.56 -4.41
N VAL A 37 -11.52 34.46 -5.01
CA VAL A 37 -12.55 33.59 -4.44
C VAL A 37 -11.84 32.50 -3.64
N THR A 38 -12.23 32.33 -2.38
CA THR A 38 -11.72 31.23 -1.56
C THR A 38 -12.28 29.92 -2.08
N VAL A 39 -11.40 29.02 -2.50
CA VAL A 39 -11.77 27.68 -2.98
C VAL A 39 -11.17 26.62 -2.06
N THR A 40 -11.84 25.47 -1.94
CA THR A 40 -11.30 24.31 -1.21
C THR A 40 -10.51 23.45 -2.18
N LEU A 41 -9.23 23.23 -1.89
CA LEU A 41 -8.37 22.35 -2.66
C LEU A 41 -8.42 20.92 -2.09
N PRO A 42 -8.41 19.87 -2.93
CA PRO A 42 -8.24 18.51 -2.44
C PRO A 42 -6.84 18.39 -1.83
N MET A 43 -6.78 18.17 -0.52
CA MET A 43 -5.53 17.91 0.16
C MET A 43 -5.20 16.41 0.08
N PRO A 44 -3.93 16.03 -0.18
CA PRO A 44 -3.54 14.63 -0.15
C PRO A 44 -3.77 14.05 1.25
N ARG A 45 -4.36 12.86 1.30
CA ARG A 45 -4.60 12.15 2.55
C ARG A 45 -3.36 11.33 2.92
N LEU A 46 -2.79 11.58 4.08
CA LEU A 46 -1.68 10.77 4.62
C LEU A 46 -2.22 9.39 5.02
N ILE A 47 -1.81 8.35 4.30
CA ILE A 47 -2.06 6.95 4.66
C ILE A 47 -0.78 6.41 5.30
N LYS A 48 -0.82 6.04 6.58
CA LYS A 48 0.30 5.36 7.24
C LYS A 48 0.29 3.88 6.84
N GLN A 49 1.41 3.38 6.33
CA GLN A 49 1.62 1.96 6.05
C GLN A 49 2.67 1.44 7.03
N SER A 50 2.30 0.41 7.79
CA SER A 50 3.22 -0.28 8.69
C SER A 50 3.98 -1.34 7.90
N TYR A 51 5.31 -1.36 8.04
CA TYR A 51 6.17 -2.41 7.52
C TYR A 51 7.10 -2.87 8.66
N LEU A 52 7.57 -4.12 8.60
CA LEU A 52 8.47 -4.68 9.59
C LEU A 52 9.75 -5.14 8.90
N GLU A 53 10.88 -4.84 9.52
CA GLU A 53 12.19 -5.28 9.07
C GLU A 53 12.84 -6.11 10.17
N VAL A 54 13.44 -7.23 9.77
CA VAL A 54 14.39 -7.96 10.61
C VAL A 54 15.78 -7.50 10.22
N GLN A 55 16.50 -6.92 11.18
CA GLN A 55 17.82 -6.34 10.97
C GLN A 55 18.88 -7.09 11.77
N GLU A 56 20.09 -7.18 11.23
CA GLU A 56 21.24 -7.63 12.01
C GLU A 56 21.63 -6.54 13.01
N LEU A 57 21.69 -6.88 14.30
CA LEU A 57 22.02 -5.92 15.37
C LEU A 57 23.39 -5.26 15.21
N ALA A 58 24.39 -5.98 14.69
CA ALA A 58 25.76 -5.49 14.60
C ALA A 58 25.96 -4.44 13.50
N THR A 59 25.26 -4.57 12.36
CA THR A 59 25.47 -3.72 11.18
C THR A 59 24.27 -2.84 10.83
N GLY A 60 23.08 -3.13 11.40
CA GLY A 60 21.81 -2.50 11.02
C GLY A 60 21.30 -2.93 9.64
N GLN A 61 21.94 -3.91 9.00
CA GLN A 61 21.53 -4.37 7.67
C GLN A 61 20.20 -5.12 7.74
N VAL A 62 19.28 -4.78 6.83
CA VAL A 62 18.00 -5.47 6.69
C VAL A 62 18.23 -6.87 6.10
N VAL A 63 18.00 -7.88 6.93
CA VAL A 63 18.05 -9.29 6.56
C VAL A 63 16.76 -9.71 5.86
N THR A 64 15.61 -9.32 6.43
CA THR A 64 14.29 -9.71 5.90
C THR A 64 13.32 -8.55 5.97
N ALA A 65 12.74 -8.19 4.82
CA ALA A 65 11.63 -7.26 4.74
C ALA A 65 10.30 -8.02 4.79
N ILE A 66 9.42 -7.62 5.71
CA ILE A 66 8.06 -8.15 5.86
C ILE A 66 7.06 -7.07 5.45
N GLU A 67 6.36 -7.31 4.36
CA GLU A 67 5.36 -6.42 3.78
C GLU A 67 3.96 -6.99 3.98
N ILE A 68 3.11 -6.29 4.73
CA ILE A 68 1.68 -6.61 4.82
C ILE A 68 0.95 -5.73 3.80
N LEU A 69 0.31 -6.35 2.81
CA LEU A 69 -0.35 -5.61 1.74
C LEU A 69 -1.55 -4.84 2.26
N SER A 70 -1.67 -3.61 1.77
CA SER A 70 -2.82 -2.74 1.96
C SER A 70 -3.60 -2.55 0.65
N PRO A 71 -4.88 -2.14 0.71
CA PRO A 71 -5.71 -1.90 -0.48
C PRO A 71 -5.05 -1.05 -1.57
N VAL A 72 -4.29 -0.03 -1.19
CA VAL A 72 -3.61 0.88 -2.14
C VAL A 72 -2.44 0.21 -2.85
N ASN A 73 -1.83 -0.83 -2.26
CA ASN A 73 -0.78 -1.59 -2.94
C ASN A 73 -1.37 -2.45 -4.07
N LYS A 74 -2.62 -2.94 -3.94
CA LYS A 74 -3.24 -3.82 -4.94
C LYS A 74 -4.07 -3.08 -5.98
N ARG A 75 -4.69 -1.95 -5.63
CA ARG A 75 -5.53 -1.17 -6.55
C ARG A 75 -4.70 -0.63 -7.72
N VAL A 76 -5.24 -0.69 -8.94
CA VAL A 76 -4.60 -0.07 -10.10
C VAL A 76 -4.42 1.43 -9.86
N GLY A 77 -3.20 1.93 -10.06
CA GLY A 77 -2.85 3.33 -9.83
C GLY A 77 -1.37 3.51 -9.49
N GLU A 78 -1.02 4.76 -9.17
CA GLU A 78 0.34 5.17 -8.83
C GLU A 78 0.90 4.42 -7.61
N GLU A 79 0.11 4.25 -6.56
CA GLU A 79 0.50 3.54 -5.33
C GLU A 79 0.91 2.08 -5.59
N ARG A 80 0.18 1.37 -6.45
CA ARG A 80 0.57 0.03 -6.88
C ARG A 80 1.87 0.06 -7.68
N ALA A 81 2.04 1.01 -8.58
CA ALA A 81 3.29 1.14 -9.32
C ALA A 81 4.49 1.44 -8.39
N MET A 82 4.31 2.28 -7.38
CA MET A 82 5.30 2.55 -6.34
C MET A 82 5.63 1.29 -5.54
N TYR A 83 4.61 0.54 -5.12
CA TYR A 83 4.81 -0.73 -4.42
C TYR A 83 5.56 -1.74 -5.29
N LEU A 84 5.21 -1.89 -6.58
CA LEU A 84 5.90 -2.79 -7.50
C LEU A 84 7.38 -2.40 -7.70
N LYS A 85 7.69 -1.10 -7.77
CA LYS A 85 9.08 -0.62 -7.79
C LYS A 85 9.82 -0.98 -6.50
N LYS A 86 9.20 -0.78 -5.32
CA LYS A 86 9.76 -1.19 -4.02
C LYS A 86 10.02 -2.70 -4.00
N ARG A 87 9.04 -3.50 -4.41
CA ARG A 87 9.12 -4.96 -4.50
C ARG A 87 10.27 -5.41 -5.39
N GLN A 88 10.43 -4.81 -6.58
CA GLN A 88 11.55 -5.12 -7.48
C GLN A 88 12.90 -4.76 -6.86
N ARG A 89 13.00 -3.62 -6.16
CA ARG A 89 14.22 -3.22 -5.44
C ARG A 89 14.61 -4.22 -4.37
N ILE A 90 13.66 -4.73 -3.58
CA ILE A 90 13.92 -5.75 -2.55
C ILE A 90 14.38 -7.05 -3.21
N LEU A 91 13.65 -7.52 -4.23
CA LEU A 91 13.98 -8.75 -4.96
C LEU A 91 15.34 -8.69 -5.67
N GLY A 92 15.81 -7.50 -6.04
CA GLY A 92 17.15 -7.26 -6.61
C GLY A 92 18.25 -7.01 -5.58
N SER A 93 17.97 -7.13 -4.29
CA SER A 93 18.92 -6.89 -3.19
C SER A 93 19.26 -8.18 -2.42
N LEU A 94 20.19 -8.10 -1.47
CA LEU A 94 20.52 -9.22 -0.57
C LEU A 94 19.49 -9.44 0.57
N THR A 95 18.39 -8.69 0.57
CA THR A 95 17.34 -8.78 1.61
C THR A 95 16.28 -9.80 1.21
N ASN A 96 15.93 -10.72 2.11
CA ASN A 96 14.80 -11.64 1.92
C ASN A 96 13.46 -10.88 1.91
N LEU A 97 12.43 -11.43 1.26
CA LEU A 97 11.08 -10.84 1.24
C LEU A 97 10.04 -11.82 1.76
N VAL A 98 9.23 -11.37 2.71
CA VAL A 98 7.97 -11.99 3.10
C VAL A 98 6.85 -11.01 2.75
N GLU A 99 5.95 -11.38 1.85
CA GLU A 99 4.82 -10.55 1.40
C GLU A 99 3.51 -11.25 1.80
N ILE A 100 2.74 -10.62 2.69
CA ILE A 100 1.50 -11.15 3.28
C ILE A 100 0.32 -10.41 2.68
N ASP A 101 -0.54 -11.13 1.95
CA ASP A 101 -1.75 -10.63 1.30
C ASP A 101 -2.99 -11.26 1.94
N LEU A 102 -3.61 -10.51 2.86
CA LEU A 102 -4.89 -10.87 3.49
C LEU A 102 -6.08 -10.14 2.84
N LEU A 103 -5.94 -9.69 1.58
CA LEU A 103 -6.96 -8.91 0.88
C LEU A 103 -7.59 -9.72 -0.26
N ARG A 104 -8.90 -10.02 -0.13
CA ARG A 104 -9.68 -10.70 -1.18
C ARG A 104 -9.90 -9.85 -2.44
N GLY A 105 -9.79 -8.53 -2.32
CA GLY A 105 -10.00 -7.59 -3.44
C GLY A 105 -8.77 -7.38 -4.32
N TRP A 106 -9.02 -6.96 -5.57
CA TRP A 106 -8.03 -6.60 -6.59
C TRP A 106 -7.09 -7.74 -7.02
N HIS A 107 -6.35 -7.49 -8.10
CA HIS A 107 -5.41 -8.47 -8.64
C HIS A 107 -4.23 -8.71 -7.68
N PRO A 108 -3.81 -9.97 -7.50
CA PRO A 108 -2.61 -10.31 -6.72
C PRO A 108 -1.35 -9.63 -7.24
N MET A 109 -0.26 -9.72 -6.46
CA MET A 109 1.06 -9.29 -6.93
C MET A 109 1.58 -10.22 -8.04
N PRO A 110 2.33 -9.70 -9.01
CA PRO A 110 2.74 -10.48 -10.18
C PRO A 110 3.73 -11.59 -9.80
N THR A 111 3.45 -12.79 -10.30
CA THR A 111 4.30 -13.99 -10.25
C THR A 111 4.28 -14.67 -11.62
N LEU A 112 5.38 -15.34 -12.02
CA LEU A 112 5.42 -16.09 -13.27
C LEU A 112 4.79 -17.47 -13.09
N LYS A 113 3.96 -17.90 -14.05
CA LYS A 113 3.38 -19.27 -14.13
C LYS A 113 2.70 -19.72 -12.84
N ASN A 114 1.72 -18.95 -12.38
CA ASN A 114 0.96 -19.28 -11.18
C ASN A 114 -0.52 -19.02 -11.42
N ASP A 115 -1.30 -20.10 -11.46
CA ASP A 115 -2.74 -20.07 -11.67
C ASP A 115 -3.51 -20.32 -10.36
N LEU A 116 -2.85 -20.23 -9.19
CA LEU A 116 -3.47 -20.43 -7.88
C LEU A 116 -4.60 -19.42 -7.64
N GLN A 117 -5.83 -19.94 -7.66
CA GLN A 117 -7.03 -19.23 -7.27
C GLN A 117 -7.24 -19.42 -5.76
N THR A 118 -6.79 -18.43 -4.99
CA THR A 118 -6.90 -18.39 -3.53
C THR A 118 -7.23 -16.97 -3.08
N ASP A 119 -7.91 -16.86 -1.94
CA ASP A 119 -8.30 -15.58 -1.34
C ASP A 119 -7.08 -14.84 -0.80
N TYR A 120 -6.21 -15.57 -0.10
CA TYR A 120 -5.10 -15.04 0.66
C TYR A 120 -3.79 -15.71 0.27
N ARG A 121 -2.69 -14.98 0.43
CA ARG A 121 -1.38 -15.42 -0.02
C ARG A 121 -0.29 -14.99 0.95
N ILE A 122 0.68 -15.86 1.18
CA ILE A 122 1.97 -15.51 1.79
C ILE A 122 3.06 -15.91 0.81
N LEU A 123 3.82 -14.94 0.31
CA LEU A 123 5.00 -15.17 -0.52
C LEU A 123 6.24 -15.07 0.34
N VAL A 124 7.11 -16.07 0.26
CA VAL A 124 8.41 -16.09 0.93
C VAL A 124 9.51 -16.26 -0.11
N SER A 125 10.25 -15.18 -0.38
CA SER A 125 11.39 -15.16 -1.29
C SER A 125 12.69 -15.06 -0.50
N ARG A 126 13.41 -16.18 -0.43
CA ARG A 126 14.79 -16.24 0.08
C ARG A 126 15.71 -15.68 -0.98
N GLU A 127 16.61 -14.81 -0.57
CA GLU A 127 17.65 -14.25 -1.43
C GLU A 127 18.40 -15.36 -2.18
N ALA A 128 18.91 -16.35 -1.44
CA ALA A 128 19.71 -17.45 -1.96
C ALA A 128 18.97 -18.39 -2.93
N CYS A 129 17.63 -18.35 -2.97
CA CYS A 129 16.82 -19.23 -3.82
C CYS A 129 16.24 -18.52 -5.05
N ARG A 130 16.57 -17.24 -5.28
CA ARG A 130 15.99 -16.50 -6.41
C ARG A 130 16.47 -17.07 -7.76
N PRO A 131 15.60 -17.09 -8.80
CA PRO A 131 14.30 -16.40 -8.88
C PRO A 131 13.11 -17.17 -8.27
N GLN A 132 13.32 -18.33 -7.66
CA GLN A 132 12.26 -19.10 -7.02
C GLN A 132 11.83 -18.49 -5.69
N ALA A 133 10.57 -18.70 -5.33
CA ALA A 133 9.98 -18.30 -4.05
C ALA A 133 8.90 -19.31 -3.65
N ALA A 134 8.65 -19.46 -2.36
CA ALA A 134 7.54 -20.24 -1.85
C ALA A 134 6.29 -19.38 -1.81
N LEU A 135 5.18 -19.88 -2.34
CA LEU A 135 3.88 -19.20 -2.27
C LEU A 135 2.89 -20.12 -1.55
N TYR A 136 2.43 -19.67 -0.39
CA TYR A 136 1.37 -20.30 0.37
C TYR A 136 0.05 -19.60 0.01
N GLY A 137 -0.83 -20.29 -0.70
CA GLY A 137 -2.20 -19.83 -0.96
C GLY A 137 -3.18 -20.53 -0.03
N PHE A 138 -4.17 -19.79 0.47
CA PHE A 138 -5.22 -20.33 1.34
C PHE A 138 -6.51 -19.52 1.22
N SER A 139 -7.63 -20.10 1.66
CA SER A 139 -8.98 -19.54 1.57
C SER A 139 -9.55 -19.16 2.93
N LEU A 140 -10.71 -18.48 2.97
CA LEU A 140 -11.36 -18.03 4.22
C LEU A 140 -11.62 -19.14 5.25
N THR A 141 -11.94 -20.34 4.78
CA THR A 141 -12.29 -21.48 5.63
C THR A 141 -11.07 -22.27 6.11
N GLU A 142 -9.87 -21.92 5.64
CA GLU A 142 -8.61 -22.59 5.98
C GLU A 142 -7.82 -21.78 7.02
N PRO A 143 -7.11 -22.44 7.95
CA PRO A 143 -6.24 -21.73 8.87
C PRO A 143 -5.08 -21.07 8.12
N ILE A 144 -4.58 -19.94 8.64
CA ILE A 144 -3.40 -19.29 8.06
C ILE A 144 -2.19 -20.22 8.19
N PRO A 145 -1.48 -20.55 7.10
CA PRO A 145 -0.35 -21.48 7.15
C PRO A 145 0.84 -20.89 7.92
N THR A 146 1.48 -21.73 8.73
CA THR A 146 2.77 -21.41 9.35
C THR A 146 3.89 -21.47 8.33
N PHE A 147 4.89 -20.60 8.45
CA PHE A 147 6.06 -20.61 7.56
C PHE A 147 7.35 -20.25 8.31
N SER A 148 8.49 -20.74 7.84
CA SER A 148 9.80 -20.36 8.38
C SER A 148 10.18 -18.97 7.90
N MET A 149 10.36 -18.04 8.83
CA MET A 149 10.78 -16.67 8.54
C MET A 149 12.25 -16.69 8.09
N PRO A 150 12.55 -16.31 6.84
CA PRO A 150 13.91 -16.36 6.35
C PRO A 150 14.80 -15.41 7.15
N LEU A 151 16.00 -15.87 7.46
CA LEU A 151 17.07 -15.07 8.07
C LEU A 151 18.34 -15.25 7.23
N ARG A 152 19.52 -15.11 7.82
CA ARG A 152 20.77 -15.48 7.14
C ARG A 152 20.97 -16.99 7.18
N SER A 153 21.83 -17.49 6.30
CA SER A 153 22.05 -18.94 6.13
C SER A 153 22.58 -19.62 7.39
N GLU A 154 23.28 -18.89 8.24
CA GLU A 154 23.82 -19.33 9.52
C GLU A 154 22.83 -19.26 10.69
N ASP A 155 21.69 -18.59 10.52
CA ASP A 155 20.70 -18.38 11.56
C ASP A 155 19.63 -19.48 11.56
N ILE A 156 19.13 -19.80 12.76
CA ILE A 156 17.95 -20.66 12.91
C ILE A 156 16.71 -19.84 12.56
N GLU A 157 16.06 -20.16 11.44
CA GLU A 157 14.82 -19.53 11.03
C GLU A 157 13.69 -19.88 12.01
N PRO A 158 13.04 -18.87 12.66
CA PRO A 158 11.89 -19.13 13.50
C PRO A 158 10.67 -19.45 12.65
N VAL A 159 9.82 -20.36 13.15
CA VAL A 159 8.50 -20.62 12.57
C VAL A 159 7.56 -19.49 12.98
N LEU A 160 6.99 -18.79 11.99
CA LEU A 160 5.99 -17.77 12.22
C LEU A 160 4.59 -18.37 12.14
N ASP A 161 3.86 -18.31 13.25
CA ASP A 161 2.44 -18.61 13.34
C ASP A 161 1.63 -17.32 13.37
N LEU A 162 1.24 -16.87 12.19
CA LEU A 162 0.47 -15.64 12.02
C LEU A 162 -0.98 -15.79 12.53
N GLN A 163 -1.55 -17.00 12.50
CA GLN A 163 -2.89 -17.25 13.02
C GLN A 163 -2.94 -16.95 14.52
N THR A 164 -2.02 -17.52 15.29
CA THR A 164 -1.95 -17.31 16.74
C THR A 164 -1.68 -15.85 17.07
N LEU A 165 -0.83 -15.16 16.30
CA LEU A 165 -0.55 -13.74 16.52
C LEU A 165 -1.78 -12.86 16.26
N LEU A 166 -2.50 -13.10 15.16
CA LEU A 166 -3.70 -12.35 14.81
C LEU A 166 -4.81 -12.57 15.83
N ASN A 167 -5.04 -13.81 16.28
CA ASN A 167 -6.03 -14.11 17.31
C ASN A 167 -5.73 -13.36 18.61
N LYS A 168 -4.46 -13.35 19.05
CA LYS A 168 -4.06 -12.60 20.25
C LYS A 168 -4.29 -11.09 20.11
N ILE A 169 -3.96 -10.51 18.95
CA ILE A 169 -4.20 -9.07 18.69
C ILE A 169 -5.70 -8.79 18.65
N TYR A 170 -6.48 -9.70 18.07
CA TYR A 170 -7.92 -9.61 17.99
C TYR A 170 -8.56 -9.56 19.39
N ASP A 171 -8.20 -10.53 20.24
CA ASP A 171 -8.73 -10.67 21.60
C ASP A 171 -8.29 -9.50 22.49
N GLN A 172 -7.00 -9.13 22.45
CA GLN A 172 -6.48 -8.02 23.25
C GLN A 172 -7.05 -6.67 22.81
N GLY A 173 -7.36 -6.51 21.52
CA GLY A 173 -7.94 -5.30 20.97
C GLY A 173 -9.45 -5.16 21.21
N GLY A 174 -10.13 -6.21 21.67
CA GLY A 174 -11.59 -6.23 21.83
C GLY A 174 -12.31 -5.93 20.51
N TYR A 175 -11.81 -6.47 19.41
CA TYR A 175 -12.34 -6.17 18.08
C TYR A 175 -13.75 -6.72 17.87
N ASP A 176 -14.16 -7.71 18.66
CA ASP A 176 -15.53 -8.23 18.76
C ASP A 176 -16.55 -7.13 19.13
N TYR A 177 -16.15 -6.12 19.90
CA TYR A 177 -16.99 -4.97 20.26
C TYR A 177 -17.02 -3.86 19.22
N VAL A 178 -16.05 -3.84 18.30
CA VAL A 178 -15.86 -2.75 17.32
C VAL A 178 -16.34 -3.13 15.94
N ILE A 179 -16.24 -4.42 15.58
CA ILE A 179 -16.60 -4.92 14.26
C ILE A 179 -18.07 -5.35 14.28
N ASP A 180 -18.85 -4.73 13.40
CA ASP A 180 -20.26 -5.11 13.19
C ASP A 180 -20.34 -6.32 12.24
N TYR A 181 -20.39 -7.52 12.82
CA TYR A 181 -20.51 -8.80 12.11
C TYR A 181 -21.87 -9.02 11.41
N SER A 182 -22.85 -8.14 11.63
CA SER A 182 -24.12 -8.21 10.88
C SER A 182 -24.02 -7.64 9.46
N ARG A 183 -22.95 -6.90 9.18
CA ARG A 183 -22.73 -6.27 7.87
C ARG A 183 -22.03 -7.22 6.91
N GLU A 184 -22.45 -7.18 5.65
CA GLU A 184 -21.77 -7.91 4.60
C GLU A 184 -20.31 -7.44 4.45
N PRO A 185 -19.33 -8.37 4.41
CA PRO A 185 -17.94 -8.03 4.17
C PRO A 185 -17.72 -7.36 2.82
N VAL A 186 -16.66 -6.56 2.73
CA VAL A 186 -16.20 -5.97 1.46
C VAL A 186 -14.81 -6.51 1.13
N PRO A 187 -14.62 -7.18 -0.03
CA PRO A 187 -15.62 -7.52 -1.05
C PRO A 187 -16.65 -8.56 -0.56
N PRO A 188 -17.81 -8.69 -1.22
CA PRO A 188 -18.80 -9.73 -0.91
C PRO A 188 -18.19 -11.13 -0.84
N LEU A 189 -18.79 -12.01 -0.04
CA LEU A 189 -18.41 -13.41 0.06
C LEU A 189 -19.01 -14.23 -1.09
N SER A 190 -18.42 -15.38 -1.40
CA SER A 190 -19.11 -16.41 -2.19
C SER A 190 -20.34 -16.92 -1.43
N LYS A 191 -21.24 -17.63 -2.11
CA LYS A 191 -22.43 -18.20 -1.43
C LYS A 191 -22.03 -19.25 -0.41
N GLU A 192 -21.02 -20.04 -0.75
CA GLU A 192 -20.44 -21.09 0.06
C GLU A 192 -19.81 -20.51 1.33
N ASP A 193 -18.94 -19.50 1.17
CA ASP A 193 -18.28 -18.83 2.30
C ASP A 193 -19.28 -18.08 3.19
N ALA A 194 -20.28 -17.43 2.59
CA ALA A 194 -21.32 -16.73 3.35
C ALA A 194 -22.12 -17.70 4.23
N THR A 195 -22.42 -18.90 3.72
CA THR A 195 -23.11 -19.95 4.49
C THR A 195 -22.24 -20.39 5.66
N TRP A 196 -20.96 -20.68 5.40
CA TRP A 196 -20.00 -21.06 6.44
C TRP A 196 -19.84 -19.99 7.53
N VAL A 197 -19.70 -18.71 7.14
CA VAL A 197 -19.59 -17.59 8.10
C VAL A 197 -20.87 -17.46 8.94
N ASN A 198 -22.05 -17.60 8.34
CA ASN A 198 -23.31 -17.51 9.07
C ASN A 198 -23.45 -18.64 10.11
N ASP A 199 -23.06 -19.87 9.75
CA ASP A 199 -23.07 -21.01 10.68
C ASP A 199 -22.11 -20.79 11.86
N LEU A 200 -20.94 -20.20 11.59
CA LEU A 200 -19.94 -19.84 12.60
C LEU A 200 -20.47 -18.77 13.57
N LEU A 201 -21.08 -17.70 13.04
CA LEU A 201 -21.61 -16.60 13.84
C LEU A 201 -22.82 -17.03 14.71
N GLN A 202 -23.60 -18.02 14.27
CA GLN A 202 -24.71 -18.57 15.04
C GLN A 202 -24.27 -19.57 16.12
N ASN A 203 -23.10 -20.19 15.95
CA ASN A 203 -22.54 -21.16 16.89
C ASN A 203 -21.12 -20.77 17.34
N PRO A 204 -20.96 -19.66 18.09
CA PRO A 204 -19.66 -19.20 18.57
C PRO A 204 -19.11 -20.22 19.58
N GLY A 205 -18.24 -21.12 19.13
CA GLY A 205 -17.63 -22.18 19.95
C GLY A 205 -17.29 -23.48 19.22
N MET A 206 -17.59 -23.60 17.92
CA MET A 206 -17.30 -24.81 17.12
C MET A 206 -15.96 -24.81 16.38
N TRP A 207 -15.08 -23.81 16.61
CA TRP A 207 -13.81 -23.63 15.90
C TRP A 207 -12.72 -23.12 16.84
#